data_AF-A0A518BU56-F1
#
_entry.id   AF-A0A518BU56-F1
#
_cell.length_a   1.000
_cell.length_b   1.000
_cell.length_c   1.000
_cell.angle_alpha   90.00
_cell.angle_beta   90.00
_cell.angle_gamma   90.00
#
_symmetry.space_group_name_H-M   'P 1'
#
loop_
_entity.id
_entity.type
_entity.pdbx_description
1 polymer ?
#
loop_
_entity_poly.entity_id
_entity_poly.type
_entity_poly.pdbx_seq_one_letter_code
_entity_poly.pdbx_strand_id
1 'polypeptide(L)'
;MLTGIPRRVDSGFTLIELLVVISIISLLIGILLPALSAAREAARSSVCKSNLKQLGIGLAAYRIDFQSYWPSVYDSNPVTPFAERTWIRILYPYVAGRDDPQWRPIEDGSFEELEGSEFVCPSWEQDHDVIDWENRGYVMNGSLHWNKTNNDNPGRHWHYKRPDQIMSPSETFTQSDGKSIFISIHPWAGLPKLQSRLEAVINRHPGEAHNLLYADGHVSSLSNTEFLDTPTSNETLWLGY
;
A
#
# COMPACT_ATOMS: atom_id res chain seq x y z
N MET A 1 -59.09 -29.24 51.77
CA MET A 1 -58.31 -28.00 51.53
C MET A 1 -57.64 -28.13 50.16
N LEU A 2 -58.13 -27.42 49.15
CA LEU A 2 -57.50 -27.32 47.82
C LEU A 2 -57.04 -25.87 47.66
N THR A 3 -55.74 -25.62 47.74
CA THR A 3 -55.14 -24.30 47.50
C THR A 3 -55.03 -24.06 46.01
N GLY A 4 -55.79 -23.10 45.48
CA GLY A 4 -55.72 -22.67 44.08
C GLY A 4 -54.42 -21.93 43.79
N ILE A 5 -53.66 -22.42 42.81
CA ILE A 5 -52.44 -21.77 42.32
C ILE A 5 -52.86 -20.54 41.49
N PRO A 6 -52.37 -19.32 41.77
CA PRO A 6 -52.70 -18.15 40.97
C PRO A 6 -52.16 -18.31 39.54
N ARG A 7 -53.03 -18.22 38.53
CA ARG A 7 -52.62 -18.17 37.12
C ARG A 7 -51.85 -16.86 36.90
N ARG A 8 -50.59 -16.96 36.47
CA ARG A 8 -49.88 -15.81 35.89
C ARG A 8 -50.64 -15.37 34.65
N VAL A 9 -51.05 -14.11 34.64
CA VAL A 9 -51.57 -13.46 33.44
C VAL A 9 -50.35 -13.08 32.62
N ASP A 10 -50.02 -13.88 31.61
CA ASP A 10 -49.00 -13.50 30.64
C ASP A 10 -49.58 -12.37 29.78
N SER A 11 -49.02 -11.18 29.93
CA SER A 11 -49.30 -10.04 29.06
C SER A 11 -48.73 -10.35 27.67
N GLY A 12 -49.60 -10.73 26.74
CA GLY A 12 -49.23 -10.93 25.33
C GLY A 12 -48.85 -9.61 24.68
N PHE A 13 -47.73 -9.59 23.98
CA PHE A 13 -47.27 -8.43 23.20
C PHE A 13 -48.27 -8.13 22.07
N THR A 14 -48.66 -6.87 21.89
CA THR A 14 -49.53 -6.50 20.78
C THR A 14 -48.74 -6.41 19.47
N LEU A 15 -49.38 -6.72 18.35
CA LEU A 15 -48.76 -6.65 17.03
C LEU A 15 -48.24 -5.24 16.69
N ILE A 16 -48.91 -4.21 17.22
CA ILE A 16 -48.52 -2.80 17.07
C ILE A 16 -47.24 -2.49 17.85
N GLU A 17 -47.11 -2.97 19.10
CA GLU A 17 -45.89 -2.76 19.90
C GLU A 17 -44.67 -3.38 19.21
N LEU A 18 -44.82 -4.57 18.63
CA LEU A 18 -43.75 -5.21 17.86
C LEU A 18 -43.39 -4.38 16.61
N LEU A 19 -44.41 -3.88 15.89
CA LEU A 19 -44.24 -3.14 14.64
C LEU A 19 -43.52 -1.80 14.84
N VAL A 20 -43.82 -1.08 15.93
CA VAL A 20 -43.14 0.19 16.26
C VAL A 20 -41.67 -0.05 16.62
N VAL A 21 -41.36 -1.15 17.32
CA VAL A 21 -39.97 -1.44 17.69
C VAL A 21 -39.13 -1.76 16.46
N ILE A 22 -39.63 -2.62 15.56
CA ILE A 22 -38.89 -2.93 14.33
C ILE A 22 -38.74 -1.71 13.42
N SER A 23 -39.71 -0.79 13.39
CA SER A 23 -39.63 0.41 12.57
C SER A 23 -38.57 1.39 13.10
N ILE A 24 -38.48 1.56 14.42
CA ILE A 24 -37.43 2.36 15.05
C ILE A 24 -36.05 1.72 14.84
N ILE A 25 -35.91 0.40 15.03
CA ILE A 25 -34.63 -0.31 14.79
C ILE A 25 -34.20 -0.16 13.33
N SER A 26 -35.14 -0.32 12.39
CA SER A 26 -34.87 -0.18 10.94
C SER A 26 -34.41 1.24 10.59
N LEU A 27 -35.05 2.26 11.18
CA LEU A 27 -34.64 3.64 11.02
C LEU A 27 -33.21 3.87 11.55
N LEU A 28 -32.91 3.43 12.77
CA LEU A 28 -31.60 3.59 13.39
C LEU A 28 -30.49 2.89 12.59
N ILE A 29 -30.73 1.65 12.15
CA ILE A 29 -29.79 0.90 11.32
C ILE A 29 -29.56 1.62 9.98
N GLY A 30 -30.62 2.17 9.38
CA GLY A 30 -30.55 2.92 8.13
C GLY A 30 -29.59 4.12 8.18
N ILE A 31 -29.50 4.80 9.33
CA ILE A 31 -28.55 5.92 9.54
C ILE A 31 -27.17 5.44 10.00
N LEU A 32 -27.08 4.32 10.72
CA LEU A 32 -25.81 3.79 11.24
C LEU A 32 -24.95 3.10 10.18
N LEU A 33 -25.54 2.40 9.21
CA LEU A 33 -24.79 1.63 8.22
C LEU A 33 -23.86 2.48 7.33
N PRO A 34 -24.30 3.63 6.75
CA PRO A 34 -23.42 4.48 5.94
C PRO A 34 -22.27 5.06 6.77
N ALA A 35 -22.56 5.50 8.00
CA ALA A 35 -21.56 6.06 8.91
C ALA A 35 -20.51 5.02 9.31
N LEU A 36 -20.93 3.78 9.59
CA LEU A 36 -20.03 2.68 9.92
C LEU A 36 -19.11 2.31 8.75
N SER A 37 -19.63 2.32 7.52
CA SER A 37 -18.84 2.07 6.31
C SER A 37 -17.73 3.12 6.15
N ALA A 38 -18.07 4.41 6.24
CA ALA A 38 -17.09 5.49 6.16
C ALA A 38 -16.02 5.42 7.27
N ALA A 39 -16.43 5.10 8.50
CA ALA A 39 -15.51 4.95 9.62
C ALA A 39 -14.51 3.78 9.42
N ARG A 40 -14.98 2.64 8.88
CA ARG A 40 -14.11 1.50 8.55
C ARG A 40 -13.07 1.87 7.51
N GLU A 41 -13.47 2.60 6.48
CA GLU A 41 -12.54 2.98 5.41
C GLU A 41 -11.50 4.01 5.87
N ALA A 42 -11.90 4.97 6.73
CA ALA A 42 -10.94 5.87 7.38
C ALA A 42 -9.94 5.14 8.29
N ALA A 43 -10.40 4.11 9.02
CA ALA A 43 -9.52 3.26 9.83
C ALA A 43 -8.51 2.50 8.96
N ARG A 44 -8.94 1.91 7.84
CA ARG A 44 -8.04 1.24 6.90
C ARG A 44 -7.01 2.17 6.29
N SER A 45 -7.42 3.37 5.87
CA SER A 45 -6.48 4.40 5.39
C SER A 45 -5.42 4.73 6.44
N SER A 46 -5.81 4.80 7.72
CA SER A 46 -4.87 5.01 8.83
C SER A 46 -3.88 3.85 8.98
N VAL A 47 -4.35 2.61 8.80
CA VAL A 47 -3.47 1.41 8.80
C VAL A 47 -2.53 1.44 7.59
N CYS A 48 -2.99 1.76 6.38
CA CYS A 48 -2.11 1.83 5.20
C CYS A 48 -0.99 2.86 5.37
N LYS A 49 -1.27 4.01 6.01
CA LYS A 49 -0.23 5.00 6.37
C LYS A 49 0.76 4.47 7.39
N SER A 50 0.27 3.73 8.39
CA SER A 50 1.12 3.09 9.40
C SER A 50 2.05 2.06 8.74
N ASN A 51 1.53 1.23 7.86
CA ASN A 51 2.29 0.24 7.09
C ASN A 51 3.37 0.92 6.24
N LEU A 52 3.04 1.98 5.49
CA LEU A 52 4.04 2.79 4.78
C LEU A 52 5.12 3.34 5.73
N LYS A 53 4.76 3.77 6.94
CA LYS A 53 5.74 4.23 7.93
C LYS A 53 6.67 3.10 8.37
N GLN A 54 6.14 1.89 8.57
CA GLN A 54 6.93 0.69 8.90
C GLN A 54 7.88 0.32 7.76
N LEU A 55 7.43 0.38 6.50
CA LEU A 55 8.30 0.22 5.32
C LEU A 55 9.41 1.28 5.29
N GLY A 56 9.11 2.53 5.67
CA GLY A 56 10.08 3.61 5.77
C GLY A 56 11.18 3.34 6.80
N ILE A 57 10.82 2.73 7.93
CA ILE A 57 11.76 2.28 8.95
C ILE A 57 12.61 1.12 8.40
N GLY A 58 11.99 0.13 7.76
CA GLY A 58 12.69 -0.99 7.12
C GLY A 58 13.69 -0.54 6.05
N LEU A 59 13.31 0.45 5.23
CA LEU A 59 14.22 1.09 4.25
C LEU A 59 15.38 1.80 4.93
N ALA A 60 15.15 2.49 6.04
CA ALA A 60 16.22 3.12 6.79
C ALA A 60 17.21 2.09 7.34
N ALA A 61 16.71 0.97 7.88
CA ALA A 61 17.54 -0.13 8.34
C ALA A 61 18.32 -0.80 7.19
N TYR A 62 17.67 -1.07 6.05
CA TYR A 62 18.32 -1.58 4.84
C TYR A 62 19.46 -0.65 4.38
N ARG A 63 19.20 0.66 4.32
CA ARG A 63 20.20 1.65 3.89
C ARG A 63 21.45 1.62 4.78
N ILE A 64 21.30 1.36 6.07
CA ILE A 64 22.46 1.25 6.99
C ILE A 64 23.34 0.05 6.59
N ASP A 65 22.74 -1.10 6.28
CA ASP A 65 23.48 -2.32 5.90
C ASP A 65 24.11 -2.22 4.50
N PHE A 66 23.50 -1.47 3.59
CA PHE A 66 23.85 -1.42 2.16
C PHE A 66 24.42 -0.06 1.71
N GLN A 67 25.32 0.53 2.51
CA GLN A 67 26.07 1.76 2.14
C GLN A 67 25.18 2.94 1.70
N SER A 68 24.02 3.08 2.34
CA SER A 68 23.00 4.10 2.05
C SER A 68 22.33 3.98 0.69
N TYR A 69 22.47 2.86 -0.02
CA TYR A 69 21.78 2.65 -1.28
C TYR A 69 20.30 2.26 -1.08
N TRP A 70 19.44 2.75 -1.97
CA TRP A 70 18.06 2.26 -2.06
C TRP A 70 18.02 0.81 -2.58
N PRO A 71 17.05 -0.01 -2.13
CA PRO A 71 16.93 -1.37 -2.63
C PRO A 71 16.59 -1.37 -4.13
N SER A 72 17.01 -2.42 -4.84
CA SER A 72 16.53 -2.63 -6.20
C SER A 72 15.04 -2.90 -6.17
N VAL A 73 14.34 -2.38 -7.18
CA VAL A 73 12.95 -2.79 -7.39
C VAL A 73 12.86 -4.26 -7.76
N TYR A 74 13.74 -4.73 -8.63
CA TYR A 74 13.84 -6.15 -8.96
C TYR A 74 15.27 -6.55 -9.36
N ASP A 75 15.66 -7.80 -9.09
CA ASP A 75 16.89 -8.40 -9.63
C ASP A 75 16.66 -8.94 -11.07
N SER A 76 17.60 -8.68 -11.98
CA SER A 76 17.54 -9.16 -13.36
C SER A 76 18.00 -10.62 -13.56
N ASN A 77 18.54 -11.29 -12.53
CA ASN A 77 19.11 -12.64 -12.64
C ASN A 77 18.11 -13.70 -13.14
N PRO A 78 18.11 -14.10 -14.42
CA PRO A 78 17.03 -14.88 -15.05
C PRO A 78 16.73 -16.25 -14.40
N VAL A 79 17.57 -16.73 -13.50
CA VAL A 79 17.46 -18.05 -12.84
C VAL A 79 16.49 -18.06 -11.64
N THR A 80 16.37 -16.97 -10.87
CA THR A 80 15.50 -16.95 -9.67
C THR A 80 14.05 -16.62 -10.04
N PRO A 81 13.00 -17.14 -9.41
CA PRO A 81 11.63 -16.68 -9.69
C PRO A 81 11.50 -15.16 -9.49
N PHE A 82 10.75 -14.44 -10.34
CA PHE A 82 10.63 -12.97 -10.26
C PHE A 82 10.16 -12.49 -8.88
N ALA A 83 9.41 -13.30 -8.13
CA ALA A 83 8.85 -12.96 -6.80
C ALA A 83 9.94 -12.79 -5.77
N GLU A 84 10.94 -13.67 -5.87
CA GLU A 84 12.10 -13.69 -5.00
C GLU A 84 13.06 -12.55 -5.31
N ARG A 85 12.87 -11.87 -6.43
CA ARG A 85 13.75 -10.79 -6.89
C ARG A 85 13.25 -9.40 -6.52
N THR A 86 12.10 -9.27 -5.88
CA THR A 86 11.39 -7.99 -5.70
C THR A 86 11.91 -7.18 -4.50
N TRP A 87 11.71 -5.87 -4.51
CA TRP A 87 12.01 -5.00 -3.36
C TRP A 87 11.30 -5.45 -2.08
N ILE A 88 10.11 -6.05 -2.21
CA ILE A 88 9.36 -6.62 -1.09
C ILE A 88 10.19 -7.71 -0.42
N ARG A 89 10.73 -8.64 -1.21
CA ARG A 89 11.60 -9.71 -0.69
C ARG A 89 12.86 -9.16 -0.05
N ILE A 90 13.46 -8.12 -0.63
CA ILE A 90 14.66 -7.46 -0.11
C ILE A 90 14.38 -6.78 1.25
N LEU A 91 13.22 -6.14 1.40
CA LEU A 91 12.84 -5.42 2.62
C LEU A 91 12.17 -6.26 3.68
N TYR A 92 11.59 -7.41 3.33
CA TYR A 92 10.92 -8.31 4.24
C TYR A 92 11.68 -8.55 5.57
N PRO A 93 12.97 -8.95 5.57
CA PRO A 93 13.72 -9.17 6.82
C PRO A 93 13.92 -7.92 7.67
N TYR A 94 13.76 -6.72 7.09
CA TYR A 94 13.89 -5.43 7.77
C TYR A 94 12.56 -4.92 8.35
N VAL A 95 11.43 -5.49 7.91
CA VAL A 95 10.08 -5.07 8.32
C VAL A 95 9.43 -6.14 9.20
N ALA A 96 9.35 -7.39 8.73
CA ALA A 96 8.77 -8.52 9.46
C ALA A 96 9.74 -9.15 10.48
N GLY A 97 11.05 -8.90 10.31
CA GLY A 97 12.11 -9.46 11.13
C GLY A 97 12.76 -10.72 10.52
N ARG A 98 14.05 -10.91 10.79
CA ARG A 98 14.85 -12.02 10.22
C ARG A 98 14.41 -13.43 10.67
N ASP A 99 13.72 -13.52 11.80
CA ASP A 99 13.32 -14.78 12.44
C ASP A 99 11.83 -15.12 12.23
N ASP A 100 11.14 -14.42 11.31
CA ASP A 100 9.75 -14.73 11.02
C ASP A 100 9.63 -16.15 10.41
N PRO A 101 8.91 -17.09 11.05
CA PRO A 101 8.69 -18.42 10.49
C PRO A 101 7.88 -18.42 9.19
N GLN A 102 7.25 -17.29 8.81
CA GLN A 102 6.66 -17.04 7.50
C GLN A 102 7.70 -16.67 6.42
N TRP A 103 8.99 -16.57 6.76
CA TRP A 103 10.06 -16.47 5.77
C TRP A 103 10.23 -17.81 5.07
N ARG A 104 9.39 -18.10 4.07
CA ARG A 104 9.54 -19.28 3.20
C ARG A 104 9.96 -18.82 1.80
N PRO A 105 10.97 -19.46 1.17
CA PRO A 105 11.18 -19.33 -0.26
C PRO A 105 9.92 -19.86 -0.95
N ILE A 106 9.26 -18.99 -1.71
CA ILE A 106 7.99 -19.33 -2.34
C ILE A 106 8.31 -20.06 -3.63
N GLU A 107 8.16 -21.39 -3.64
CA GLU A 107 8.50 -22.22 -4.79
C GLU A 107 7.69 -21.88 -6.05
N ASP A 108 6.51 -21.25 -5.91
CA ASP A 108 5.64 -20.84 -7.02
C ASP A 108 5.60 -19.32 -7.28
N GLY A 109 6.28 -18.51 -6.46
CA GLY A 109 6.28 -17.06 -6.55
C GLY A 109 4.93 -16.37 -6.29
N SER A 110 3.96 -17.07 -5.70
CA SER A 110 2.76 -16.43 -5.13
C SER A 110 3.12 -15.48 -3.99
N PHE A 111 2.25 -14.54 -3.63
CA PHE A 111 2.47 -13.65 -2.48
C PHE A 111 1.37 -13.81 -1.43
N GLU A 112 0.71 -14.97 -1.42
CA GLU A 112 -0.40 -15.30 -0.50
C GLU A 112 0.01 -15.17 0.97
N GLU A 113 1.29 -15.44 1.31
CA GLU A 113 1.83 -15.27 2.66
C GLU A 113 1.96 -13.79 3.11
N LEU A 114 1.78 -12.82 2.21
CA LEU A 114 1.80 -11.39 2.56
C LEU A 114 0.42 -10.85 2.96
N GLU A 115 -0.64 -11.66 2.88
CA GLU A 115 -1.97 -11.26 3.34
C GLU A 115 -1.93 -10.86 4.82
N GLY A 116 -2.45 -9.67 5.13
CA GLY A 116 -2.38 -9.10 6.48
C GLY A 116 -1.02 -8.54 6.93
N SER A 117 0.02 -8.57 6.09
CA SER A 117 1.34 -8.00 6.40
C SER A 117 1.42 -6.49 6.15
N GLU A 118 2.50 -5.85 6.61
CA GLU A 118 2.81 -4.44 6.35
C GLU A 118 3.09 -4.13 4.88
N PHE A 119 3.30 -5.15 4.04
CA PHE A 119 3.54 -4.99 2.60
C PHE A 119 2.24 -4.89 1.78
N VAL A 120 1.09 -5.07 2.43
CA VAL A 120 -0.23 -5.00 1.80
C VAL A 120 -1.05 -3.89 2.45
N CYS A 121 -1.73 -3.09 1.64
CA CYS A 121 -2.67 -2.10 2.14
C CYS A 121 -4.03 -2.79 2.39
N PRO A 122 -4.63 -2.73 3.60
CA PRO A 122 -5.93 -3.35 3.87
C PRO A 122 -7.11 -2.91 2.98
N SER A 123 -7.02 -1.76 2.33
CA SER A 123 -8.03 -1.33 1.35
C SER A 123 -7.88 -2.05 -0.01
N TRP A 124 -6.78 -2.80 -0.25
CA TRP A 124 -6.56 -3.63 -1.43
C TRP A 124 -7.25 -5.01 -1.31
N GLU A 125 -7.28 -5.59 -0.11
CA GLU A 125 -7.82 -6.92 0.19
C GLU A 125 -9.33 -7.06 -0.14
N GLN A 126 -10.05 -5.95 -0.35
CA GLN A 126 -11.48 -5.99 -0.68
C GLN A 126 -11.79 -6.28 -2.14
N ASP A 127 -10.88 -5.95 -3.06
CA ASP A 127 -11.17 -6.01 -4.49
C ASP A 127 -10.61 -7.27 -5.15
N HIS A 128 -9.65 -7.96 -4.52
CA HIS A 128 -8.85 -9.01 -5.16
C HIS A 128 -8.65 -10.24 -4.24
N ASP A 129 -8.96 -11.42 -4.78
CA ASP A 129 -8.90 -12.70 -4.05
C ASP A 129 -7.47 -13.28 -3.93
N VAL A 130 -6.48 -12.76 -4.68
CA VAL A 130 -5.10 -13.28 -4.70
C VAL A 130 -4.09 -12.14 -4.89
N ILE A 131 -3.01 -12.13 -4.08
CA ILE A 131 -1.86 -11.23 -4.29
C ILE A 131 -1.00 -11.84 -5.41
N ASP A 132 -1.13 -11.31 -6.62
CA ASP A 132 -0.39 -11.77 -7.80
C ASP A 132 0.62 -10.73 -8.32
N TRP A 133 1.24 -11.03 -9.45
CA TRP A 133 2.28 -10.23 -10.10
C TRP A 133 1.83 -8.85 -10.57
N GLU A 134 0.54 -8.70 -10.84
CA GLU A 134 -0.09 -7.49 -11.38
C GLU A 134 -0.85 -6.72 -10.30
N ASN A 135 -0.94 -7.27 -9.09
CA ASN A 135 -1.83 -6.78 -8.06
C ASN A 135 -1.20 -6.76 -6.66
N ARG A 136 -0.63 -5.61 -6.31
CA ARG A 136 0.12 -5.35 -5.07
C ARG A 136 -0.58 -4.35 -4.16
N GLY A 137 -0.20 -4.33 -2.88
CA GLY A 137 -0.61 -3.30 -1.93
C GLY A 137 0.16 -1.98 -2.11
N TYR A 138 1.48 -2.05 -2.30
CA TYR A 138 2.35 -0.88 -2.48
C TYR A 138 3.23 -1.00 -3.72
N VAL A 139 3.56 0.15 -4.30
CA VAL A 139 4.46 0.30 -5.45
C VAL A 139 5.72 1.04 -5.04
N MET A 140 6.89 0.64 -5.54
CA MET A 140 8.15 1.36 -5.32
C MET A 140 8.48 2.31 -6.48
N ASN A 141 9.03 3.48 -6.16
CA ASN A 141 9.53 4.42 -7.16
C ASN A 141 10.79 3.88 -7.84
N GLY A 142 10.64 3.52 -9.12
CA GLY A 142 11.71 2.93 -9.89
C GLY A 142 12.81 3.90 -10.32
N SER A 143 12.56 5.19 -10.24
CA SER A 143 13.57 6.19 -10.59
C SER A 143 14.68 6.34 -9.55
N LEU A 144 14.54 5.72 -8.38
CA LEU A 144 15.58 5.68 -7.35
C LEU A 144 16.73 4.72 -7.67
N HIS A 145 16.59 3.88 -8.71
CA HIS A 145 17.57 2.85 -9.05
C HIS A 145 17.99 2.83 -10.54
N TRP A 146 17.50 3.76 -11.37
CA TRP A 146 17.71 3.77 -12.83
C TRP A 146 18.73 4.82 -13.33
N ASN A 147 19.50 4.49 -14.39
CA ASN A 147 20.34 5.43 -15.15
C ASN A 147 20.18 5.28 -16.68
N LYS A 148 20.41 6.38 -17.42
CA LYS A 148 20.52 6.44 -18.88
C LYS A 148 21.80 5.72 -19.34
N THR A 149 21.66 4.64 -20.09
CA THR A 149 22.74 4.16 -20.95
C THR A 149 23.02 5.23 -22.01
N ASN A 150 24.17 5.89 -21.96
CA ASN A 150 24.77 6.33 -23.21
C ASN A 150 25.20 5.06 -23.95
N ASN A 151 24.94 5.00 -25.26
CA ASN A 151 24.84 3.80 -26.10
C ASN A 151 26.13 2.96 -26.28
N ASP A 152 27.12 3.07 -25.39
CA ASP A 152 28.44 2.45 -25.53
C ASP A 152 28.74 1.33 -24.51
N ASN A 153 27.79 0.91 -23.67
CA ASN A 153 28.07 -0.14 -22.67
C ASN A 153 26.93 -1.19 -22.51
N PRO A 154 27.14 -2.45 -22.93
CA PRO A 154 26.13 -3.52 -22.91
C PRO A 154 25.90 -4.17 -21.53
N GLY A 155 26.46 -3.60 -20.45
CA GLY A 155 26.16 -3.99 -19.07
C GLY A 155 25.08 -3.09 -18.47
N ARG A 156 23.89 -3.63 -18.20
CA ARG A 156 22.81 -2.94 -17.49
C ARG A 156 23.21 -2.73 -16.03
N HIS A 157 24.00 -1.68 -15.75
CA HIS A 157 24.36 -1.35 -14.38
C HIS A 157 23.31 -0.41 -13.78
N TRP A 158 22.51 -0.94 -12.86
CA TRP A 158 21.62 -0.16 -12.00
C TRP A 158 22.46 0.75 -11.12
N HIS A 159 22.28 2.07 -11.23
CA HIS A 159 22.88 3.02 -10.30
C HIS A 159 21.87 3.31 -9.20
N TYR A 160 22.03 2.62 -8.08
CA TYR A 160 21.28 2.91 -6.87
C TYR A 160 21.60 4.33 -6.42
N LYS A 161 20.57 5.16 -6.27
CA LYS A 161 20.75 6.47 -5.66
C LYS A 161 20.96 6.30 -4.17
N ARG A 162 21.68 7.23 -3.57
CA ARG A 162 21.73 7.42 -2.13
C ARG A 162 20.88 8.62 -1.73
N PRO A 163 20.43 8.73 -0.47
CA PRO A 163 19.66 9.87 0.01
C PRO A 163 20.32 11.23 -0.23
N ASP A 164 21.66 11.30 -0.15
CA ASP A 164 22.46 12.51 -0.45
C ASP A 164 22.35 12.97 -1.91
N GLN A 165 21.94 12.08 -2.81
CA GLN A 165 21.81 12.36 -4.24
C GLN A 165 20.39 12.80 -4.63
N ILE A 166 19.48 12.96 -3.66
CA ILE A 166 18.10 13.43 -3.86
C ILE A 166 18.02 14.89 -3.45
N MET A 167 17.72 15.80 -4.39
CA MET A 167 17.71 17.24 -4.07
C MET A 167 16.54 17.63 -3.16
N SER A 168 15.36 17.03 -3.39
CA SER A 168 14.16 17.26 -2.57
C SER A 168 13.65 15.94 -1.94
N PRO A 169 14.28 15.44 -0.85
CA PRO A 169 13.85 14.19 -0.21
C PRO A 169 12.42 14.22 0.32
N SER A 170 11.93 15.39 0.74
CA SER A 170 10.57 15.61 1.24
C SER A 170 9.52 15.72 0.12
N GLU A 171 9.93 15.76 -1.14
CA GLU A 171 9.02 15.81 -2.30
C GLU A 171 9.15 14.56 -3.17
N THR A 172 10.20 13.75 -2.94
CA THR A 172 10.47 12.53 -3.69
C THR A 172 9.91 11.33 -2.93
N PHE A 173 8.81 10.75 -3.42
CA PHE A 173 8.28 9.52 -2.84
C PHE A 173 9.15 8.29 -3.18
N THR A 174 9.25 7.37 -2.23
CA THR A 174 9.92 6.07 -2.37
C THR A 174 8.91 4.95 -2.59
N GLN A 175 7.77 4.98 -1.90
CA GLN A 175 6.65 4.05 -2.06
C GLN A 175 5.33 4.79 -2.11
N SER A 176 4.34 4.19 -2.76
CA SER A 176 2.96 4.68 -2.80
C SER A 176 1.98 3.52 -2.77
N ASP A 177 0.71 3.79 -2.47
CA ASP A 177 -0.37 2.87 -2.81
C ASP A 177 -0.37 2.60 -4.32
N GLY A 178 -0.32 1.34 -4.75
CA GLY A 178 -0.34 1.01 -6.17
C GLY A 178 -0.46 -0.47 -6.44
N LYS A 179 -0.79 -0.84 -7.69
CA LYS A 179 -0.98 -2.25 -8.11
C LYS A 179 0.29 -2.90 -8.65
N SER A 180 1.24 -2.10 -9.14
CA SER A 180 2.49 -2.58 -9.70
C SER A 180 3.57 -2.80 -8.62
N ILE A 181 4.55 -3.65 -8.91
CA ILE A 181 5.79 -3.74 -8.13
C ILE A 181 6.61 -2.44 -8.17
N PHE A 182 6.57 -1.71 -9.29
CA PHE A 182 7.19 -0.40 -9.40
C PHE A 182 6.50 0.51 -10.40
N ILE A 183 6.79 1.80 -10.24
CA ILE A 183 6.47 2.84 -11.19
C ILE A 183 7.75 3.53 -11.64
N SER A 184 8.00 3.54 -12.95
CA SER A 184 9.12 4.27 -13.53
C SER A 184 8.66 5.61 -14.05
N ILE A 185 9.09 6.70 -13.41
CA ILE A 185 8.67 8.06 -13.77
C ILE A 185 9.80 8.75 -14.55
N HIS A 186 10.11 8.27 -15.75
CA HIS A 186 11.21 8.82 -16.58
C HIS A 186 10.72 9.65 -17.79
N PRO A 187 11.39 10.77 -18.13
CA PRO A 187 11.09 11.62 -19.28
C PRO A 187 11.25 10.95 -20.65
N TRP A 188 12.09 9.93 -20.80
CA TRP A 188 12.34 9.27 -22.10
C TRP A 188 11.43 8.08 -22.38
N ALA A 189 10.69 7.61 -21.38
CA ALA A 189 9.56 6.72 -21.61
C ALA A 189 8.48 7.57 -22.29
N GLY A 190 8.49 7.70 -23.62
CA GLY A 190 7.61 8.60 -24.38
C GLY A 190 6.16 8.61 -23.90
N LEU A 191 5.48 9.77 -24.01
CA LEU A 191 4.08 9.96 -23.63
C LEU A 191 3.19 8.85 -24.22
N PRO A 192 2.64 7.99 -23.34
CA PRO A 192 1.35 8.27 -22.69
C PRO A 192 1.50 8.24 -21.14
N LYS A 193 1.86 9.39 -20.54
CA LYS A 193 2.40 9.50 -19.15
C LYS A 193 1.42 9.93 -18.05
N LEU A 194 0.15 10.14 -18.33
CA LEU A 194 -0.87 10.36 -17.29
C LEU A 194 -1.58 9.06 -16.94
N GLN A 195 -1.97 8.30 -17.98
CA GLN A 195 -2.64 7.01 -17.83
C GLN A 195 -1.76 6.00 -17.08
N SER A 196 -0.49 5.85 -17.45
CA SER A 196 0.45 4.91 -16.81
C SER A 196 0.78 5.23 -15.35
N ARG A 197 0.70 6.51 -14.93
CA ARG A 197 0.83 6.88 -13.51
C ARG A 197 -0.40 6.48 -12.70
N LEU A 198 -1.59 6.74 -13.24
CA LEU A 198 -2.87 6.41 -12.62
C LEU A 198 -3.21 4.91 -12.70
N GLU A 199 -2.65 4.19 -13.67
CA GLU A 199 -2.79 2.73 -13.79
C GLU A 199 -1.92 2.01 -12.75
N ALA A 200 -0.74 2.55 -12.44
CA ALA A 200 0.17 1.95 -11.46
C ALA A 200 -0.13 2.37 -10.01
N VAL A 201 -0.63 3.60 -9.80
CA VAL A 201 -0.97 4.17 -8.48
C VAL A 201 -2.48 4.29 -8.38
N ILE A 202 -3.07 3.64 -7.38
CA ILE A 202 -4.52 3.52 -7.28
C ILE A 202 -5.03 4.22 -6.05
N ASN A 203 -6.07 5.03 -6.25
CA ASN A 203 -6.87 5.59 -5.17
C ASN A 203 -7.60 4.47 -4.46
N ARG A 204 -7.10 4.08 -3.29
CA ARG A 204 -7.72 3.06 -2.45
C ARG A 204 -8.41 3.64 -1.22
N HIS A 205 -8.38 4.97 -1.07
CA HIS A 205 -8.83 5.64 0.15
C HIS A 205 -9.89 6.72 -0.12
N PRO A 206 -10.69 7.08 0.90
CA PRO A 206 -11.76 8.07 0.76
C PRO A 206 -11.19 9.41 0.28
N GLY A 207 -11.87 10.02 -0.69
CA GLY A 207 -11.46 11.33 -1.23
C GLY A 207 -10.39 11.27 -2.31
N GLU A 208 -10.21 10.13 -2.98
CA GLU A 208 -9.23 9.94 -4.06
C GLU A 208 -7.79 10.28 -3.64
N ALA A 209 -7.43 9.81 -2.44
CA ALA A 209 -6.13 10.07 -1.85
C ALA A 209 -5.18 8.89 -2.03
N HIS A 210 -3.97 9.19 -2.50
CA HIS A 210 -2.82 8.28 -2.54
C HIS A 210 -1.97 8.50 -1.30
N ASN A 211 -1.66 7.46 -0.54
CA ASN A 211 -0.65 7.56 0.50
C ASN A 211 0.73 7.35 -0.09
N LEU A 212 1.64 8.26 0.24
CA LEU A 212 3.00 8.28 -0.26
C LEU A 212 3.97 8.28 0.93
N LEU A 213 4.97 7.41 0.85
CA LEU A 213 6.15 7.47 1.70
C LEU A 213 7.25 8.23 0.97
N TYR A 214 7.87 9.19 1.64
CA TYR A 214 8.91 10.05 1.08
C TYR A 214 10.33 9.60 1.45
N ALA A 215 11.31 10.07 0.70
CA ALA A 215 12.71 9.67 0.84
C ALA A 215 13.35 10.07 2.20
N ASP A 216 12.79 11.08 2.85
CA ASP A 216 13.10 11.47 4.23
C ASP A 216 12.37 10.63 5.30
N GLY A 217 11.44 9.76 4.89
CA GLY A 217 10.70 8.83 5.73
C GLY A 217 9.37 9.35 6.28
N HIS A 218 8.87 10.52 5.88
CA HIS A 218 7.52 10.95 6.24
C HIS A 218 6.47 10.32 5.31
N VAL A 219 5.22 10.25 5.79
CA VAL A 219 4.09 9.73 5.01
C VAL A 219 3.05 10.84 4.88
N SER A 220 2.57 11.08 3.66
CA SER A 220 1.51 12.06 3.38
C SER A 220 0.46 11.44 2.47
N SER A 221 -0.71 12.09 2.38
CA SER A 221 -1.74 11.75 1.41
C SER A 221 -1.88 12.88 0.41
N LEU A 222 -1.91 12.54 -0.87
CA LEU A 222 -2.16 13.49 -1.96
C LEU A 222 -3.41 13.10 -2.72
N SER A 223 -4.21 14.09 -3.11
CA SER A 223 -5.27 13.88 -4.10
C SER A 223 -4.68 13.47 -5.46
N ASN A 224 -5.51 12.90 -6.34
CA ASN A 224 -5.13 12.65 -7.74
C ASN A 224 -4.44 13.82 -8.43
N THR A 225 -4.98 15.03 -8.27
CA THR A 225 -4.44 16.24 -8.91
C THR A 225 -3.07 16.59 -8.34
N GLU A 226 -2.93 16.57 -7.02
CA GLU A 226 -1.65 16.86 -6.35
C GLU A 226 -0.58 15.78 -6.65
N PHE A 227 -1.00 14.51 -6.77
CA PHE A 227 -0.09 13.42 -7.15
C PHE A 227 0.44 13.59 -8.58
N LEU A 228 -0.40 14.01 -9.51
CA LEU A 228 0.01 14.28 -10.89
C LEU A 228 0.97 15.47 -11.00
N ASP A 229 0.77 16.47 -10.15
CA ASP A 229 1.63 17.66 -10.04
C ASP A 229 2.91 17.42 -9.22
N THR A 230 3.03 16.26 -8.54
CA THR A 230 4.22 15.94 -7.76
C THR A 230 5.41 15.85 -8.69
N PRO A 231 6.48 16.64 -8.43
CA PRO A 231 7.62 16.70 -9.32
C PRO A 231 8.22 15.31 -9.45
N THR A 232 8.48 14.92 -10.69
CA THR A 232 9.12 13.64 -10.92
C THR A 232 10.51 13.69 -10.34
N SER A 233 11.00 12.55 -9.86
CA SER A 233 12.40 12.34 -9.50
C SER A 233 13.33 13.05 -10.50
N ASN A 234 13.08 13.05 -11.81
CA ASN A 234 13.91 13.80 -12.74
C ASN A 234 13.87 15.33 -12.54
N GLU A 235 12.72 15.97 -12.36
CA GLU A 235 12.63 17.43 -12.11
C GLU A 235 13.31 17.85 -10.81
N THR A 236 13.30 16.99 -9.79
CA THR A 236 13.99 17.17 -8.50
C THR A 236 15.36 16.47 -8.41
N LEU A 237 15.90 15.92 -9.52
CA LEU A 237 17.25 15.31 -9.55
C LEU A 237 18.19 15.92 -10.60
N TRP A 238 17.74 16.78 -11.52
CA TRP A 238 18.58 17.34 -12.61
C TRP A 238 19.12 18.76 -12.41
N LEU A 239 18.87 19.45 -11.29
CA LEU A 239 19.44 20.79 -11.02
C LEU A 239 20.67 20.77 -10.10
N GLY A 240 21.49 19.72 -10.21
CA GLY A 240 22.73 19.57 -9.47
C GLY A 240 23.90 19.20 -10.37
N TYR A 241 24.37 20.19 -11.14
CA TYR A 241 25.60 20.26 -11.94
C TYR A 241 25.72 19.39 -13.20
#